data_AF-A0A423Q291-F1
#
_entry.id   AF-A0A423Q291-F1
#
_cell.length_a   1.000
_cell.length_b   1.000
_cell.length_c   1.000
_cell.angle_alpha   90.00
_cell.angle_beta   90.00
_cell.angle_gamma   90.00
#
_symmetry.space_group_name_H-M   'P 1'
#
loop_
_entity.id
_entity.type
_entity.pdbx_description
1 polymer ?
#
loop_
_entity_poly.entity_id
_entity_poly.type
_entity_poly.pdbx_seq_one_letter_code
_entity_poly.pdbx_strand_id
1 'polypeptide(L)'
;MSELKRVRWLCRRGMKELDVLLARFVSAEYEGLSDEEHAELLALLDREDPDLWYLLMGRMEADNPTQTALLARMREFEIRQNEA
;
A
#
# COMPACT_ATOMS: atom_id res chain seq x y z
N MET A 1 -16.58 -0.93 14.13
CA MET A 1 -15.27 -0.25 14.02
C MET A 1 -14.94 -0.19 12.54
N SER A 2 -14.67 1.00 11.98
CA SER A 2 -14.44 1.16 10.54
C SER A 2 -13.17 0.45 10.10
N GLU A 3 -13.22 -0.37 9.03
CA GLU A 3 -12.07 -1.13 8.50
C GLU A 3 -10.87 -0.21 8.22
N LEU A 4 -11.11 1.01 7.74
CA LEU A 4 -10.08 2.04 7.55
C LEU A 4 -9.19 2.28 8.79
N LYS A 5 -9.75 2.23 10.01
CA LYS A 5 -8.96 2.40 11.24
C LYS A 5 -8.06 1.20 11.51
N ARG A 6 -8.50 -0.01 11.14
CA ARG A 6 -7.70 -1.23 11.25
C ARG A 6 -6.57 -1.21 10.23
N VAL A 7 -6.87 -0.86 8.97
CA VAL A 7 -5.86 -0.77 7.90
C VAL A 7 -4.83 0.30 8.23
N ARG A 8 -5.25 1.48 8.65
CA ARG A 8 -4.33 2.55 9.07
C ARG A 8 -3.42 2.14 10.23
N TRP A 9 -3.88 1.27 11.12
CA TRP A 9 -3.05 0.72 12.18
C TRP A 9 -2.04 -0.31 11.65
N LEU A 10 -2.43 -1.15 10.68
CA LEU A 10 -1.52 -2.10 9.99
C LEU A 10 -0.43 -1.41 9.16
N CYS A 11 -0.68 -0.18 8.71
CA CYS A 11 0.34 0.62 8.03
C CYS A 11 1.46 1.10 8.96
N ARG A 12 1.31 1.00 10.29
CA ARG A 12 2.31 1.44 11.27
C ARG A 12 3.50 0.51 11.30
N ARG A 13 4.55 0.87 10.55
CA ARG A 13 5.72 0.03 10.30
C ARG A 13 7.01 0.66 10.81
N GLY A 14 8.09 -0.13 10.88
CA GLY A 14 9.38 0.34 11.40
C GLY A 14 10.09 1.35 10.49
N MET A 15 9.79 1.30 9.19
CA MET A 15 10.34 2.19 8.17
C MET A 15 9.44 3.41 7.98
N LYS A 16 9.99 4.62 8.19
CA LYS A 16 9.23 5.89 8.18
C LYS A 16 8.69 6.22 6.79
N GLU A 17 9.48 5.97 5.76
CA GLU A 17 9.13 6.22 4.36
C GLU A 17 7.91 5.38 3.97
N LEU A 18 7.95 4.09 4.30
CA LEU A 18 6.86 3.15 4.05
C LEU A 18 5.60 3.50 4.87
N ASP A 19 5.76 3.84 6.15
CA ASP A 19 4.65 4.24 7.03
C ASP A 19 3.90 5.46 6.47
N VAL A 20 4.64 6.51 6.09
CA VAL A 20 4.05 7.74 5.53
C VAL A 20 3.37 7.48 4.19
N LEU A 21 4.00 6.71 3.31
CA LEU A 21 3.45 6.35 2.00
C LEU A 21 2.14 5.57 2.16
N LEU A 22 2.14 4.49 2.95
CA LEU A 22 0.96 3.65 3.16
C LEU A 22 -0.15 4.41 3.87
N ALA A 23 0.16 5.20 4.90
CA ALA A 23 -0.83 5.97 5.63
C ALA A 23 -1.52 7.02 4.72
N ARG A 24 -0.77 7.68 3.83
CA ARG A 24 -1.33 8.63 2.86
C ARG A 24 -2.13 7.93 1.78
N PHE A 25 -1.59 6.85 1.20
CA PHE A 25 -2.26 6.06 0.17
C PHE A 25 -3.61 5.52 0.68
N VAL A 26 -3.62 4.86 1.84
CA VAL A 26 -4.85 4.35 2.45
C VAL A 26 -5.81 5.47 2.82
N SER A 27 -5.34 6.65 3.18
CA SER A 27 -6.24 7.76 3.47
C SER A 27 -6.86 8.40 2.21
N ALA A 28 -6.25 8.23 1.05
CA ALA A 28 -6.67 8.87 -0.20
C ALA A 28 -7.41 7.92 -1.15
N GLU A 29 -6.89 6.71 -1.32
CA GLU A 29 -7.37 5.75 -2.33
C GLU A 29 -8.27 4.66 -1.72
N TYR A 30 -8.21 4.40 -0.42
CA TYR A 30 -8.94 3.27 0.20
C TYR A 30 -10.46 3.35 0.00
N GLU A 31 -11.05 4.53 -0.04
CA GLU A 31 -12.50 4.66 -0.31
C GLU A 31 -12.88 4.37 -1.77
N GLY A 32 -11.92 4.41 -2.69
CA GLY A 32 -12.12 4.15 -4.13
C GLY A 32 -11.73 2.74 -4.58
N LEU A 33 -11.13 1.93 -3.70
CA LEU A 33 -10.77 0.54 -4.00
C LEU A 33 -12.00 -0.36 -4.02
N SER A 34 -12.00 -1.37 -4.89
CA SER A 34 -13.00 -2.45 -4.86
C SER A 34 -12.78 -3.41 -3.69
N ASP A 35 -13.80 -4.22 -3.36
CA ASP A 35 -13.69 -5.23 -2.30
C ASP A 35 -12.52 -6.22 -2.54
N GLU A 36 -12.24 -6.54 -3.80
CA GLU A 36 -11.10 -7.38 -4.20
C GLU A 36 -9.76 -6.66 -3.97
N GLU A 37 -9.66 -5.39 -4.33
CA GLU A 37 -8.47 -4.58 -4.06
C GLU A 37 -8.24 -4.38 -2.55
N HIS A 38 -9.30 -4.26 -1.74
CA HIS A 38 -9.17 -4.23 -0.28
C HIS A 38 -8.60 -5.51 0.27
N ALA A 39 -9.09 -6.66 -0.19
CA ALA A 39 -8.59 -7.96 0.24
C ALA A 39 -7.10 -8.14 -0.10
N GLU A 40 -6.71 -7.77 -1.32
CA GLU A 40 -5.32 -7.85 -1.77
C GLU A 40 -4.41 -6.83 -1.06
N LEU A 41 -4.91 -5.63 -0.75
CA LEU A 41 -4.19 -4.66 0.06
C LEU A 41 -3.93 -5.20 1.47
N LEU A 42 -4.91 -5.86 2.08
CA LEU A 42 -4.74 -6.49 3.38
C LEU A 42 -3.72 -7.63 3.33
N ALA A 43 -3.72 -8.43 2.27
CA ALA A 43 -2.72 -9.49 2.06
C ALA A 43 -1.30 -8.90 1.87
N LEU A 44 -1.18 -7.79 1.15
CA LEU A 44 0.08 -7.04 1.04
C LEU A 44 0.54 -6.51 2.40
N LEU A 45 -0.38 -5.96 3.20
CA LEU A 45 -0.09 -5.44 4.53
C LEU A 45 0.22 -6.53 5.57
N ASP A 46 -0.01 -7.81 5.27
CA ASP A 46 0.40 -8.94 6.10
C ASP A 46 1.88 -9.33 5.85
N ARG A 47 2.47 -8.88 4.74
CA ARG A 47 3.89 -9.11 4.41
C ARG A 47 4.84 -8.24 5.24
N GLU A 48 6.08 -8.68 5.37
CA GLU A 48 7.13 -7.97 6.10
C GLU A 48 7.52 -6.64 5.42
N ASP A 49 8.04 -5.69 6.21
CA ASP A 49 8.48 -4.36 5.72
C ASP A 49 9.47 -4.44 4.54
N PRO A 50 10.51 -5.31 4.56
CA PRO A 50 11.48 -5.38 3.48
C PRO A 50 10.83 -5.84 2.17
N ASP A 51 9.94 -6.82 2.25
CA ASP A 51 9.24 -7.40 1.11
C ASP A 51 8.34 -6.37 0.42
N LEU A 52 7.53 -5.64 1.19
CA LEU A 52 6.73 -4.54 0.64
C LEU A 52 7.58 -3.47 -0.02
N TRP A 53 8.71 -3.12 0.59
CA TRP A 53 9.63 -2.17 0.01
C TRP A 53 10.22 -2.66 -1.32
N TYR A 54 10.59 -3.94 -1.42
CA TYR A 54 11.07 -4.53 -2.67
C TYR A 54 9.98 -4.59 -3.75
N LEU A 55 8.73 -4.89 -3.39
CA LEU A 55 7.57 -4.87 -4.29
C LEU A 55 7.33 -3.46 -4.85
N LEU A 56 7.33 -2.45 -3.98
CA LEU A 56 7.20 -1.04 -4.36
C LEU A 56 8.35 -0.62 -5.28
N MET A 57 9.58 -1.03 -4.99
CA MET A 57 10.75 -0.78 -5.83
C MET A 57 10.74 -1.56 -7.15
N GLY A 58 9.78 -2.47 -7.37
CA GLY A 58 9.74 -3.34 -8.55
C GLY A 58 10.91 -4.34 -8.59
N ARG A 59 11.53 -4.60 -7.44
CA ARG A 59 12.59 -5.60 -7.26
C ARG A 59 12.01 -6.99 -6.92
N MET A 60 10.72 -7.06 -6.66
CA MET A 60 9.97 -8.28 -6.43
C MET A 60 8.67 -8.25 -7.24
N GLU A 61 8.23 -9.41 -7.72
CA GLU A 61 6.95 -9.58 -8.40
C GLU A 61 5.84 -9.84 -7.39
N ALA A 62 4.65 -9.28 -7.65
CA ALA A 62 3.48 -9.55 -6.84
C ALA A 62 2.84 -10.89 -7.24
N ASP A 63 2.08 -11.51 -6.34
CA ASP A 63 1.51 -12.84 -6.61
C ASP A 63 0.41 -12.80 -7.68
N ASN A 64 -0.22 -11.64 -7.85
CA ASN A 64 -1.38 -11.49 -8.71
C ASN A 64 -1.43 -10.10 -9.37
N PRO A 65 -2.18 -9.98 -10.49
CA PRO A 65 -2.27 -8.73 -11.24
C PRO A 65 -2.91 -7.60 -10.44
N THR A 66 -3.83 -7.91 -9.51
CA THR A 66 -4.47 -6.92 -8.63
C THR A 66 -3.46 -6.27 -7.69
N GLN A 67 -2.60 -7.05 -7.01
CA GLN A 67 -1.50 -6.49 -6.21
C GLN A 67 -0.53 -5.68 -7.08
N THR A 68 -0.22 -6.16 -8.29
CA THR A 68 0.64 -5.43 -9.22
C THR A 68 0.07 -4.05 -9.56
N ALA A 69 -1.23 -3.96 -9.84
CA ALA A 69 -1.93 -2.72 -10.10
C ALA A 69 -1.94 -1.79 -8.87
N LEU A 70 -2.18 -2.33 -7.68
CA LEU A 70 -2.12 -1.57 -6.42
C LEU A 70 -0.73 -0.98 -6.17
N LEU A 71 0.33 -1.77 -6.33
CA LEU A 71 1.71 -1.33 -6.18
C LEU A 71 2.08 -0.27 -7.22
N ALA A 72 1.61 -0.40 -8.46
CA ALA A 72 1.76 0.63 -9.48
C ALA A 72 1.07 1.94 -9.06
N ARG A 73 -0.18 1.89 -8.59
CA ARG A 73 -0.89 3.08 -8.07
C ARG A 73 -0.17 3.72 -6.90
N MET A 74 0.37 2.93 -5.97
CA MET A 74 1.15 3.44 -4.83
C MET A 74 2.40 4.19 -5.29
N ARG A 75 3.15 3.64 -6.25
CA ARG A 75 4.32 4.30 -6.85
C ARG A 75 3.95 5.61 -7.55
N GLU A 76 2.89 5.59 -8.34
CA GLU A 76 2.40 6.81 -9.02
C GLU A 76 1.93 7.87 -8.03
N PHE A 77 1.31 7.44 -6.92
CA PHE A 77 0.90 8.34 -5.84
C PHE A 77 2.11 8.96 -5.14
N GLU A 78 3.17 8.18 -4.86
CA GLU A 78 4.41 8.68 -4.29
C GLU A 78 5.07 9.74 -5.18
N ILE A 79 5.20 9.47 -6.48
CA ILE A 79 5.79 10.41 -7.46
C ILE A 79 4.99 11.72 -7.46
N ARG A 80 3.65 11.64 -7.53
CA ARG A 80 2.76 12.81 -7.46
C ARG A 80 2.89 13.62 -6.17
N GLN A 81 3.26 12.99 -5.06
CA GLN A 81 3.45 13.68 -3.77
C GLN A 81 4.86 14.23 -3.57
N ASN A 82 5.85 13.75 -4.32
CA ASN A 82 7.24 14.18 -4.21
C ASN A 82 7.59 15.34 -5.15
N GLU A 83 6.71 15.66 -6.11
CA GLU A 83 6.84 16.79 -7.05
C GLU A 83 6.24 18.12 -6.54
N ALA A 84 5.70 18.16 -5.31
CA ALA A 84 5.11 19.35 -4.69
C ALA A 84 5.96 19.89 -3.52
#